data_AF-A0A2V8BWB5-F1
#
_entry.id   AF-A0A2V8BWB5-F1
#
_cell.length_a   1.000
_cell.length_b   1.000
_cell.length_c   1.000
_cell.angle_alpha   90.00
_cell.angle_beta   90.00
_cell.angle_gamma   90.00
#
_symmetry.space_group_name_H-M   'P 1'
#
loop_
_entity.id
_entity.type
_entity.pdbx_description
1 polymer ?
#
loop_
_entity_poly.entity_id
_entity_poly.type
_entity_poly.pdbx_seq_one_letter_code
_entity_poly.pdbx_strand_id
1 'polypeptide(L)'
;MLWCAETSAQALTGRGFVEGRGLLFPQQASNDPTRAVGDLLLREEVFFKPVPWMQLGGALDLRANSHDQVDERWRLDLDDRSARRPRASIRRLTATLTRGPFTVDAGKQFIRWGKADIINPTDRFAPRDFTNVVDAGFLAVTGVRGVAQIENETLEAVWVPRFTPSRVPLANQRWTVVPADAAPIPIVDAGSVLPDGRETGLRWGHTGSGFEYSLSFFNGFNHLPNIDVATTSSRETVKTAEKTCSACSASSPYIVIRRTYPAIRTYGADAAVPTRWFTLKGELCT
;
A
#
# COMPACT_ATOMS: atom_id res chain seq x y z
N MET A 1 -8.48 23.91 -48.12
CA MET A 1 -8.24 22.52 -47.67
C MET A 1 -6.95 22.55 -46.84
N LEU A 2 -7.05 22.83 -45.53
CA LEU A 2 -5.89 22.79 -44.64
C LEU A 2 -5.69 21.34 -44.21
N TRP A 3 -4.58 20.74 -44.64
CA TRP A 3 -4.08 19.49 -44.11
C TRP A 3 -3.32 19.80 -42.82
N CYS A 4 -3.91 19.53 -41.67
CA CYS A 4 -3.15 19.40 -40.43
C CYS A 4 -2.44 18.05 -40.48
N ALA A 5 -1.12 18.07 -40.66
CA ALA A 5 -0.30 16.90 -40.41
C ALA A 5 -0.33 16.63 -38.90
N GLU A 6 -0.93 15.51 -38.48
CA GLU A 6 -0.73 14.98 -37.15
C GLU A 6 0.74 14.56 -37.03
N THR A 7 1.58 15.45 -36.49
CA THR A 7 2.90 15.08 -36.00
C THR A 7 2.74 13.94 -35.00
N SER A 8 3.31 12.79 -35.33
CA SER A 8 3.30 11.58 -34.49
C SER A 8 3.77 11.92 -33.07
N ALA A 9 2.83 11.96 -32.12
CA ALA A 9 3.15 12.07 -30.72
C ALA A 9 4.07 10.89 -30.33
N GLN A 10 5.08 11.16 -29.51
CA GLN A 10 6.04 10.15 -29.06
C GLN A 10 5.27 9.04 -28.31
N ALA A 11 5.14 7.87 -28.95
CA ALA A 11 4.32 6.78 -28.42
C ALA A 11 4.88 6.21 -27.10
N LEU A 12 6.18 6.39 -26.84
CA LEU A 12 6.87 5.96 -25.64
C LEU A 12 7.41 7.19 -24.89
N THR A 13 7.08 7.30 -23.61
CA THR A 13 7.64 8.31 -22.71
C THR A 13 8.20 7.64 -21.45
N GLY A 14 9.19 8.26 -20.84
CA GLY A 14 9.82 7.75 -19.62
C GLY A 14 10.18 8.87 -18.67
N ARG A 15 10.20 8.56 -17.38
CA ARG A 15 10.67 9.44 -16.32
C ARG A 15 11.27 8.62 -15.20
N GLY A 16 12.28 9.17 -14.54
CA GLY A 16 12.92 8.51 -13.43
C GLY A 16 13.64 9.48 -12.51
N PHE A 17 14.08 8.96 -11.38
CA PHE A 17 14.89 9.68 -10.43
C PHE A 17 15.73 8.73 -9.57
N VAL A 18 16.76 9.29 -8.95
CA VAL A 18 17.50 8.66 -7.87
C VAL A 18 17.34 9.55 -6.63
N GLU A 19 16.88 8.97 -5.54
CA GLU A 19 16.69 9.62 -4.25
C GLU A 19 17.61 8.99 -3.22
N GLY A 20 18.45 9.80 -2.58
CA GLY A 20 19.17 9.44 -1.37
C GLY A 20 18.55 10.15 -0.17
N ARG A 21 18.30 9.43 0.91
CA ARG A 21 17.69 9.97 2.13
C ARG A 21 18.52 9.57 3.36
N GLY A 22 18.77 10.55 4.23
CA GLY A 22 19.41 10.34 5.53
C GLY A 22 18.45 10.68 6.66
N LEU A 23 18.28 9.78 7.62
CA LEU A 23 17.49 9.97 8.82
C LEU A 23 18.42 9.90 10.03
N LEU A 24 18.44 10.97 10.83
CA LEU A 24 19.27 11.06 12.03
C LEU A 24 18.38 11.12 13.28
N PHE A 25 18.77 10.39 14.30
CA PHE A 25 18.02 10.27 15.54
C PHE A 25 18.87 10.69 16.74
N PRO A 26 18.42 11.68 17.54
CA PRO A 26 19.19 12.16 18.69
C PRO A 26 19.24 11.13 19.83
N GLN A 27 18.28 10.21 19.86
CA GLN A 27 18.13 9.20 20.91
C GLN A 27 17.98 7.79 20.30
N GLN A 28 18.42 6.80 21.08
CA GLN A 28 18.24 5.38 20.77
C GLN A 28 16.84 4.94 21.22
N ALA A 29 16.24 4.02 20.47
CA ALA A 29 15.05 3.31 20.91
C ALA A 29 15.46 2.05 21.68
N SER A 30 14.59 1.57 22.57
CA SER A 30 14.85 0.36 23.39
C SER A 30 15.14 -0.88 22.55
N ASN A 31 14.52 -0.99 21.38
CA ASN A 31 14.64 -2.11 20.44
C ASN A 31 15.49 -1.78 19.19
N ASP A 32 16.04 -0.57 19.09
CA ASP A 32 16.82 -0.12 17.93
C ASP A 32 17.85 0.97 18.34
N PRO A 33 19.13 0.60 18.51
CA PRO A 33 20.18 1.54 18.89
C PRO A 33 20.67 2.43 17.74
N THR A 34 20.19 2.21 16.50
CA THR A 34 20.70 2.85 15.29
C THR A 34 20.34 4.33 15.25
N ARG A 35 21.33 5.22 15.22
CA ARG A 35 21.10 6.68 15.21
C ARG A 35 21.13 7.34 13.84
N ALA A 36 21.57 6.62 12.81
CA ALA A 36 21.62 7.11 11.45
C ALA A 36 21.19 6.01 10.49
N VAL A 37 20.26 6.33 9.60
CA VAL A 37 19.77 5.42 8.56
C VAL A 37 19.91 6.12 7.22
N GLY A 38 20.57 5.47 6.27
CA GLY A 38 20.63 5.87 4.88
C GLY A 38 19.74 4.99 4.02
N ASP A 39 18.94 5.61 3.16
CA ASP A 39 18.11 4.96 2.15
C ASP A 39 18.51 5.46 0.75
N LEU A 40 18.49 4.56 -0.22
CA LEU A 40 18.67 4.85 -1.65
C LEU A 40 17.52 4.23 -2.44
N LEU A 41 16.91 5.02 -3.32
CA LEU A 41 15.88 4.59 -4.25
C LEU A 41 16.21 5.08 -5.64
N LEU A 42 16.34 4.16 -6.60
CA LEU A 42 16.23 4.46 -8.02
C LEU A 42 14.84 4.04 -8.48
N ARG A 43 14.13 4.94 -9.16
CA ARG A 43 12.84 4.65 -9.77
C ARG A 43 12.85 5.05 -11.23
N GLU A 44 12.39 4.15 -12.08
CA GLU A 44 12.13 4.39 -13.49
C GLU A 44 10.68 4.03 -13.82
N GLU A 45 10.01 4.88 -14.60
CA GLU A 45 8.65 4.68 -15.05
C GLU A 45 8.55 4.98 -16.54
N VAL A 46 7.87 4.10 -17.26
CA VAL A 46 7.71 4.14 -18.72
C VAL A 46 6.23 4.03 -19.06
N PHE A 47 5.79 4.82 -20.03
CA PHE A 47 4.44 4.82 -20.57
C PHE A 47 4.48 4.63 -22.07
N PHE A 48 3.63 3.74 -22.57
CA PHE A 48 3.50 3.45 -23.99
C PHE A 48 2.05 3.60 -24.44
N LYS A 49 1.79 4.47 -25.42
CA LYS A 49 0.48 4.73 -26.04
C LYS A 49 0.51 4.28 -27.50
N PRO A 50 0.29 2.98 -27.78
CA PRO A 50 0.30 2.48 -29.15
C PRO A 50 -0.88 3.00 -29.98
N VAL A 51 -2.00 3.31 -29.32
CA VAL A 51 -3.24 3.82 -29.92
C VAL A 51 -3.94 4.77 -28.95
N PRO A 52 -4.78 5.72 -29.42
CA PRO A 52 -5.39 6.74 -28.55
C PRO A 52 -6.25 6.20 -27.40
N TRP A 53 -6.82 5.01 -27.55
CA TRP A 53 -7.69 4.37 -26.55
C TRP A 53 -6.95 3.43 -25.59
N MET A 54 -5.63 3.28 -25.70
CA MET A 54 -4.84 2.36 -24.86
C MET A 54 -3.52 3.00 -24.40
N GLN A 55 -3.22 2.86 -23.11
CA GLN A 55 -1.93 3.19 -22.50
C GLN A 55 -1.43 2.01 -21.67
N LEU A 56 -0.18 1.61 -21.88
CA LEU A 56 0.55 0.70 -21.01
C LEU A 56 1.49 1.51 -20.12
N GLY A 57 1.58 1.17 -18.83
CA GLY A 57 2.49 1.82 -17.90
C GLY A 57 3.27 0.78 -17.10
N GLY A 58 4.58 0.97 -16.97
CA GLY A 58 5.48 0.12 -16.19
C GLY A 58 6.37 0.97 -15.29
N ALA A 59 6.57 0.56 -14.05
CA ALA A 59 7.50 1.22 -13.12
C ALA A 59 8.34 0.20 -12.36
N LEU A 60 9.64 0.45 -12.26
CA LEU A 60 10.64 -0.35 -11.55
C LEU A 60 11.23 0.48 -10.41
N ASP A 61 11.26 -0.09 -9.21
CA ASP A 61 12.01 0.43 -8.07
C ASP A 61 13.24 -0.45 -7.82
N LEU A 62 14.42 0.16 -7.67
CA LEU A 62 15.60 -0.45 -7.08
C LEU A 62 15.93 0.26 -5.76
N ARG A 63 16.12 -0.48 -4.68
CA ARG A 63 16.26 0.07 -3.33
C ARG A 63 17.44 -0.52 -2.59
N ALA A 64 18.09 0.27 -1.76
CA ALA A 64 19.05 -0.20 -0.78
C ALA A 64 18.91 0.63 0.49
N ASN A 65 19.23 0.05 1.65
CA ASN A 65 19.29 0.80 2.88
C ASN A 65 20.41 0.31 3.81
N SER A 66 20.73 1.11 4.81
CA SER A 66 21.77 0.80 5.80
C SER A 66 21.25 0.13 7.08
N HIS A 67 19.97 -0.22 7.14
CA HIS A 67 19.29 -0.61 8.38
C HIS A 67 18.24 -1.71 8.17
N ASP A 68 18.59 -2.83 7.53
CA ASP A 68 17.79 -4.08 7.41
C ASP A 68 16.29 -3.94 7.05
N GLN A 69 15.90 -2.86 6.38
CA GLN A 69 14.51 -2.60 5.98
C GLN A 69 14.27 -3.07 4.55
N VAL A 70 15.34 -3.30 3.80
CA VAL A 70 15.32 -3.85 2.44
C VAL A 70 15.75 -5.32 2.49
N ASP A 71 15.06 -6.19 1.76
CA ASP A 71 15.43 -7.60 1.55
C ASP A 71 16.84 -7.68 0.93
N GLU A 72 17.67 -8.63 1.36
CA GLU A 72 19.04 -8.86 0.86
C GLU A 72 19.14 -9.77 -0.38
N ARG A 73 18.01 -10.32 -0.83
CA ARG A 73 17.94 -11.09 -2.07
C ARG A 73 17.70 -10.19 -3.29
N TRP A 74 18.46 -10.40 -4.36
CA TRP A 74 18.18 -9.83 -5.67
C TRP A 74 17.11 -10.68 -6.38
N ARG A 75 15.86 -10.35 -6.12
CA ARG A 75 14.69 -10.94 -6.80
C ARG A 75 13.74 -9.81 -7.20
N LEU A 76 13.15 -9.95 -8.38
CA LEU A 76 12.11 -9.03 -8.82
C LEU A 76 10.81 -9.36 -8.09
N ASP A 77 10.31 -8.44 -7.28
CA ASP A 77 9.06 -8.58 -6.56
C ASP A 77 7.90 -7.93 -7.33
N LEU A 78 6.83 -8.68 -7.56
CA LEU A 78 5.62 -8.20 -8.23
C LEU A 78 4.43 -8.03 -7.28
N ASP A 79 4.51 -8.56 -6.07
CA ASP A 79 3.33 -8.75 -5.21
C ASP A 79 3.26 -7.78 -4.04
N ASP A 80 4.39 -7.22 -3.59
CA ASP A 80 4.50 -6.34 -2.43
C ASP A 80 4.01 -6.96 -1.09
N ARG A 81 4.07 -8.28 -0.95
CA ARG A 81 3.54 -9.02 0.22
C ARG A 81 4.58 -9.33 1.33
N SER A 82 5.84 -8.95 1.13
CA SER A 82 6.93 -9.18 2.10
C SER A 82 6.96 -8.15 3.23
N ALA A 83 7.39 -8.54 4.43
CA ALA A 83 7.55 -7.62 5.56
C ALA A 83 8.61 -6.54 5.31
N ARG A 84 9.78 -6.93 4.76
CA ARG A 84 10.82 -6.01 4.30
C ARG A 84 10.50 -5.49 2.89
N ARG A 85 10.99 -4.31 2.55
CA ARG A 85 10.91 -3.75 1.20
C ARG A 85 11.76 -4.61 0.24
N PRO A 86 11.26 -4.97 -0.95
CA PRO A 86 12.07 -5.68 -1.93
C PRO A 86 13.18 -4.78 -2.48
N ARG A 87 14.34 -5.37 -2.80
CA ARG A 87 15.45 -4.63 -3.42
C ARG A 87 15.16 -4.22 -4.87
N ALA A 88 14.41 -5.05 -5.59
CA ALA A 88 13.93 -4.77 -6.93
C ALA A 88 12.43 -5.08 -6.98
N SER A 89 11.60 -4.14 -7.39
CA SER A 89 10.16 -4.39 -7.53
C SER A 89 9.53 -3.69 -8.71
N ILE A 90 8.54 -4.36 -9.29
CA ILE A 90 7.62 -3.73 -10.22
C ILE A 90 6.64 -2.91 -9.39
N ARG A 91 6.81 -1.59 -9.36
CA ARG A 91 5.94 -0.67 -8.64
C ARG A 91 4.58 -0.50 -9.33
N ARG A 92 4.57 -0.56 -10.66
CA ARG A 92 3.36 -0.43 -11.49
C ARG A 92 3.54 -1.28 -12.74
N LEU A 93 2.47 -1.95 -13.16
CA LEU A 93 2.38 -2.62 -14.45
C LEU A 93 0.91 -2.66 -14.84
N THR A 94 0.47 -1.67 -15.59
CA THR A 94 -0.95 -1.41 -15.85
C THR A 94 -1.23 -1.24 -17.33
N ALA A 95 -2.39 -1.71 -17.76
CA ALA A 95 -2.99 -1.39 -19.06
C ALA A 95 -4.27 -0.58 -18.80
N THR A 96 -4.33 0.62 -19.33
CA THR A 96 -5.47 1.53 -19.27
C THR A 96 -6.13 1.58 -20.64
N LEU A 97 -7.42 1.26 -20.70
CA LEU A 97 -8.25 1.30 -21.89
C LEU A 97 -9.34 2.35 -21.71
N THR A 98 -9.41 3.33 -22.61
CA THR A 98 -10.41 4.41 -22.53
C THR A 98 -11.22 4.48 -23.82
N ARG A 99 -12.54 4.38 -23.71
CA ARG A 99 -13.46 4.48 -24.85
C ARG A 99 -14.76 5.17 -24.43
N GLY A 100 -14.99 6.37 -24.97
CA GLY A 100 -16.15 7.18 -24.62
C GLY A 100 -16.18 7.47 -23.11
N PRO A 101 -17.29 7.21 -22.41
CA PRO A 101 -17.41 7.46 -20.97
C PRO A 101 -16.69 6.41 -20.10
N PHE A 102 -16.15 5.33 -20.68
CA PHE A 102 -15.59 4.21 -19.95
C PHE A 102 -14.06 4.23 -19.93
N THR A 103 -13.48 3.99 -18.76
CA THR A 103 -12.06 3.70 -18.58
C THR A 103 -11.89 2.41 -17.77
N VAL A 104 -11.03 1.51 -18.22
CA VAL A 104 -10.68 0.27 -17.52
C VAL A 104 -9.17 0.20 -17.33
N ASP A 105 -8.74 0.09 -16.09
CA ASP A 105 -7.35 -0.13 -15.70
C ASP A 105 -7.17 -1.58 -15.23
N ALA A 106 -6.25 -2.33 -15.84
CA ALA A 106 -5.96 -3.71 -15.48
C ALA A 106 -4.46 -3.92 -15.20
N GLY A 107 -4.14 -4.58 -14.09
CA GLY A 107 -2.78 -4.89 -13.68
C GLY A 107 -2.43 -4.33 -12.30
N LYS A 108 -1.13 -4.14 -12.04
CA LYS A 108 -0.60 -3.59 -10.80
C LYS A 108 -0.66 -2.07 -10.82
N GLN A 109 -1.51 -1.49 -9.97
CA GLN A 109 -1.88 -0.08 -10.00
C GLN A 109 -2.15 0.48 -8.60
N PHE A 110 -2.17 1.81 -8.48
CA PHE A 110 -2.57 2.48 -7.26
C PHE A 110 -4.04 2.86 -7.38
N ILE A 111 -4.89 2.29 -6.52
CA ILE A 111 -6.31 2.60 -6.47
C ILE A 111 -6.55 3.50 -5.26
N ARG A 112 -7.25 4.61 -5.51
CA ARG A 112 -7.57 5.65 -4.52
C ARG A 112 -9.04 6.01 -4.65
N TRP A 113 -9.80 5.90 -3.57
CA TRP A 113 -11.19 6.39 -3.54
C TRP A 113 -11.37 7.72 -2.82
N GLY A 114 -10.42 8.09 -1.96
CA GLY A 114 -10.61 9.22 -1.08
C GLY A 114 -10.71 10.59 -1.75
N LYS A 115 -11.70 11.40 -1.32
CA LYS A 115 -11.80 12.84 -1.61
C LYS A 115 -11.22 13.74 -0.50
N ALA A 116 -11.04 13.21 0.72
CA ALA A 116 -10.40 13.94 1.81
C ALA A 116 -8.87 13.98 1.71
N ASP A 117 -8.30 15.08 2.18
CA ASP A 117 -6.90 15.46 1.96
C ASP A 117 -5.92 14.84 3.00
N ILE A 118 -6.40 14.34 4.15
CA ILE A 118 -5.54 13.92 5.28
C ILE A 118 -5.70 12.42 5.60
N ILE A 119 -6.89 12.00 6.03
CA ILE A 119 -7.23 10.60 6.29
C ILE A 119 -8.47 10.30 5.48
N ASN A 120 -8.43 9.22 4.71
CA ASN A 120 -9.62 8.76 4.00
C ASN A 120 -10.02 7.34 4.42
N PRO A 121 -11.08 7.19 5.24
CA PRO A 121 -11.51 5.90 5.74
C PRO A 121 -12.14 5.01 4.66
N THR A 122 -12.51 5.59 3.51
CA THR A 122 -13.06 4.84 2.37
C THR A 122 -11.98 4.25 1.47
N ASP A 123 -10.73 4.64 1.64
CA ASP A 123 -9.63 4.20 0.78
C ASP A 123 -9.12 2.81 1.19
N ARG A 124 -9.85 1.76 0.76
CA ARG A 124 -9.61 0.38 1.18
C ARG A 124 -8.68 -0.42 0.27
N PHE A 125 -8.53 -0.02 -0.99
CA PHE A 125 -7.57 -0.62 -1.94
C PHE A 125 -6.19 0.05 -1.89
N ALA A 126 -5.85 0.60 -0.72
CA ALA A 126 -4.72 1.51 -0.54
C ALA A 126 -3.77 1.06 0.58
N PRO A 127 -3.20 -0.16 0.48
CA PRO A 127 -2.18 -0.59 1.43
C PRO A 127 -1.01 0.39 1.46
N ARG A 128 -0.39 0.52 2.63
CA ARG A 128 0.70 1.46 2.88
C ARG A 128 1.94 0.76 3.39
N ASP A 129 3.07 1.39 3.18
CA ASP A 129 4.37 0.96 3.65
C ASP A 129 4.76 1.77 4.89
N PHE A 130 4.46 1.23 6.07
CA PHE A 130 4.82 1.84 7.35
C PHE A 130 6.18 1.39 7.88
N THR A 131 7.07 0.85 7.03
CA THR A 131 8.44 0.58 7.48
C THR A 131 9.12 1.84 8.03
N ASN A 132 8.72 3.01 7.52
CA ASN A 132 8.90 4.30 8.18
C ASN A 132 7.53 4.98 8.33
N VAL A 133 7.11 5.25 9.56
CA VAL A 133 5.76 5.81 9.83
C VAL A 133 5.62 7.29 9.49
N VAL A 134 6.74 8.01 9.34
CA VAL A 134 6.74 9.45 9.00
C VAL A 134 6.47 9.65 7.50
N ASP A 135 6.88 8.69 6.67
CA ASP A 135 6.66 8.73 5.22
C ASP A 135 6.08 7.38 4.75
N ALA A 136 4.82 7.17 5.13
CA ALA A 136 4.07 5.96 4.80
C ALA A 136 3.53 6.02 3.37
N GLY A 137 4.41 5.69 2.41
CA GLY A 137 4.07 5.61 1.00
C GLY A 137 3.06 4.49 0.70
N PHE A 138 2.31 4.63 -0.38
CA PHE A 138 1.35 3.62 -0.79
C PHE A 138 1.97 2.47 -1.58
N LEU A 139 1.32 1.32 -1.49
CA LEU A 139 1.60 0.11 -2.25
C LEU A 139 0.52 -0.08 -3.33
N ALA A 140 0.95 -0.60 -4.48
CA ALA A 140 0.04 -0.89 -5.58
C ALA A 140 -0.61 -2.26 -5.36
N VAL A 141 -1.85 -2.39 -5.85
CA VAL A 141 -2.61 -3.64 -5.85
C VAL A 141 -2.72 -4.16 -7.27
N THR A 142 -2.74 -5.48 -7.45
CA THR A 142 -2.97 -6.11 -8.75
C THR A 142 -4.45 -6.41 -8.91
N GLY A 143 -5.11 -5.76 -9.86
CA GLY A 143 -6.54 -5.91 -10.07
C GLY A 143 -7.07 -5.20 -11.31
N VAL A 144 -8.38 -5.16 -11.43
CA VAL A 144 -9.14 -4.47 -12.47
C VAL A 144 -9.97 -3.37 -11.83
N ARG A 145 -9.91 -2.17 -12.40
CA ARG A 145 -10.71 -1.02 -12.03
C ARG A 145 -11.46 -0.54 -13.27
N GLY A 146 -12.78 -0.42 -13.18
CA GLY A 146 -13.62 0.15 -14.22
C GLY A 146 -14.23 1.45 -13.72
N VAL A 147 -14.25 2.47 -14.57
CA VAL A 147 -14.88 3.77 -14.31
C VAL A 147 -15.78 4.12 -15.48
N ALA A 148 -17.01 4.52 -15.20
CA ALA A 148 -17.94 5.10 -16.15
C ALA A 148 -18.27 6.53 -15.69
N GLN A 149 -18.06 7.51 -16.57
CA GLN A 149 -18.39 8.92 -16.35
C GLN A 149 -19.53 9.31 -17.29
N ILE A 150 -20.73 9.48 -16.74
CA ILE A 150 -21.95 9.76 -17.51
C ILE A 150 -22.59 11.00 -16.95
N GLU A 151 -22.50 12.11 -17.68
CA GLU A 151 -23.00 13.43 -17.25
C GLU A 151 -22.40 13.84 -15.89
N ASN A 152 -23.24 13.91 -14.86
CA ASN A 152 -22.87 14.29 -13.50
C ASN A 152 -22.58 13.06 -12.61
N GLU A 153 -22.64 11.85 -13.18
CA GLU A 153 -22.51 10.59 -12.47
C GLU A 153 -21.18 9.90 -12.76
N THR A 154 -20.53 9.44 -11.71
CA THR A 154 -19.37 8.54 -11.75
C THR A 154 -19.77 7.20 -11.16
N LEU A 155 -19.57 6.11 -11.90
CA LEU A 155 -19.60 4.76 -11.35
C LEU A 155 -18.20 4.16 -11.42
N GLU A 156 -17.69 3.66 -10.30
CA GLU A 156 -16.40 2.99 -10.21
C GLU A 156 -16.58 1.60 -9.60
N ALA A 157 -16.01 0.58 -10.24
CA ALA A 157 -15.98 -0.79 -9.74
C ALA A 157 -14.53 -1.28 -9.69
N VAL A 158 -14.18 -1.97 -8.61
CA VAL A 158 -12.83 -2.50 -8.39
C VAL A 158 -12.92 -3.98 -8.06
N TRP A 159 -12.05 -4.78 -8.66
CA TRP A 159 -11.84 -6.19 -8.34
C TRP A 159 -10.36 -6.48 -8.22
N VAL A 160 -9.94 -6.93 -7.03
CA VAL A 160 -8.57 -7.32 -6.72
C VAL A 160 -8.58 -8.82 -6.42
N PRO A 161 -8.03 -9.69 -7.29
CA PRO A 161 -8.04 -11.14 -7.07
C PRO A 161 -7.13 -11.60 -5.93
N ARG A 162 -6.17 -10.75 -5.51
CA ARG A 162 -5.14 -11.13 -4.54
C ARG A 162 -4.81 -9.99 -3.58
N PHE A 163 -5.00 -10.27 -2.30
CA PHE A 163 -4.75 -9.32 -1.22
C PHE A 163 -3.28 -8.89 -1.13
N THR A 164 -3.07 -7.58 -1.01
CA THR A 164 -1.76 -6.94 -0.76
C THR A 164 -1.79 -6.27 0.62
N PRO A 165 -1.00 -6.75 1.60
CA PRO A 165 -1.00 -6.20 2.95
C PRO A 165 -0.27 -4.85 3.00
N SER A 166 -0.61 -4.03 3.99
CA SER A 166 0.27 -2.94 4.41
C SER A 166 1.52 -3.52 5.10
N ARG A 167 2.68 -2.94 4.83
CA ARG A 167 3.89 -3.25 5.61
C ARG A 167 3.81 -2.50 6.92
N VAL A 168 4.05 -3.21 8.02
CA VAL A 168 4.17 -2.62 9.37
C VAL A 168 5.65 -2.49 9.75
N PRO A 169 5.99 -1.63 10.72
CA PRO A 169 7.32 -1.61 11.32
C PRO A 169 7.84 -3.00 11.69
N LEU A 170 9.11 -3.28 11.39
CA LEU A 170 9.75 -4.52 11.83
C LEU A 170 10.01 -4.45 13.34
N ALA A 171 9.88 -5.57 14.05
CA ALA A 171 9.96 -5.59 15.51
C ALA A 171 11.28 -5.05 16.09
N ASN A 172 12.38 -5.16 15.34
CA ASN A 172 13.71 -4.67 15.71
C ASN A 172 14.00 -3.23 15.23
N GLN A 173 12.95 -2.45 14.96
CA GLN A 173 13.06 -1.09 14.44
C GLN A 173 12.35 -0.13 15.40
N ARG A 174 12.88 1.09 15.51
CA ARG A 174 12.39 2.13 16.43
C ARG A 174 10.89 2.45 16.33
N TRP A 175 10.28 2.20 15.18
CA TRP A 175 8.86 2.50 14.94
C TRP A 175 7.92 1.47 15.58
N THR A 176 8.47 0.35 16.07
CA THR A 176 7.75 -0.58 16.93
C THR A 176 7.97 -0.18 18.38
N VAL A 177 6.90 0.26 19.05
CA VAL A 177 6.96 0.58 20.48
C VAL A 177 6.87 -0.72 21.28
N VAL A 178 7.97 -1.09 21.94
CA VAL A 178 8.01 -2.19 22.89
C VAL A 178 7.95 -1.60 24.31
N PRO A 179 6.95 -1.96 25.13
CA PRO A 179 6.90 -1.56 26.54
C PRO A 179 8.21 -1.90 27.27
N ALA A 180 8.67 -1.00 28.15
CA ALA A 180 10.00 -1.12 28.77
C ALA A 180 10.17 -2.39 29.62
N ASP A 181 9.07 -2.86 30.22
CA ASP A 181 8.96 -4.11 30.97
C ASP A 181 9.05 -5.36 30.07
N ALA A 182 8.66 -5.25 28.81
CA ALA A 182 8.76 -6.31 27.81
C ALA A 182 10.07 -6.29 27.01
N ALA A 183 10.88 -5.23 27.11
CA ALA A 183 12.16 -5.10 26.39
C ALA A 183 13.15 -6.26 26.62
N PRO A 184 13.25 -6.89 27.80
CA PRO A 184 14.11 -8.05 28.01
C PRO A 184 13.59 -9.35 27.37
N ILE A 185 12.34 -9.38 26.93
CA ILE A 185 11.68 -10.57 26.41
C ILE A 185 11.85 -10.60 24.88
N PRO A 186 12.51 -11.63 24.31
CA PRO A 186 12.65 -11.73 22.86
C PRO A 186 11.29 -11.76 22.15
N ILE A 187 11.14 -10.94 21.11
CA ILE A 187 9.96 -10.93 20.23
C ILE A 187 10.31 -11.65 18.94
N VAL A 188 9.54 -12.69 18.62
CA VAL A 188 9.66 -13.47 17.39
C VAL A 188 8.52 -13.10 16.45
N ASP A 189 8.86 -12.61 15.26
CA ASP A 189 7.90 -12.37 14.19
C ASP A 189 7.62 -13.69 13.45
N ALA A 190 6.45 -14.27 13.67
CA ALA A 190 5.97 -15.48 13.00
C ALA A 190 5.42 -15.22 11.58
N GLY A 191 5.65 -14.02 11.03
CA GLY A 191 5.21 -13.64 9.71
C GLY A 191 3.75 -13.19 9.65
N SER A 192 3.15 -13.36 8.47
CA SER A 192 1.78 -12.96 8.16
C SER A 192 0.98 -14.16 7.66
N VAL A 193 -0.24 -14.32 8.15
CA VAL A 193 -1.26 -15.17 7.52
C VAL A 193 -2.04 -14.30 6.56
N LEU A 194 -1.69 -14.39 5.29
CA LEU A 194 -2.39 -13.63 4.26
C LEU A 194 -3.67 -14.36 3.90
N PRO A 195 -4.81 -13.65 3.87
CA PRO A 195 -6.06 -14.27 3.47
C PRO A 195 -6.01 -14.67 1.99
N ASP A 196 -6.67 -15.79 1.70
CA ASP A 196 -6.99 -16.20 0.34
C ASP A 196 -8.37 -15.67 -0.01
N GLY A 197 -8.47 -14.90 -1.09
CA GLY A 197 -9.73 -14.32 -1.52
C GLY A 197 -9.55 -13.09 -2.38
N ARG A 198 -10.69 -12.67 -2.94
CA ARG A 198 -10.79 -11.45 -3.74
C ARG A 198 -11.33 -10.30 -2.90
N GLU A 199 -10.99 -9.10 -3.31
CA GLU A 199 -11.55 -7.87 -2.77
C GLU A 199 -12.34 -7.18 -3.88
N THR A 200 -13.52 -6.68 -3.53
CA THR A 200 -14.44 -6.06 -4.46
C THR A 200 -14.95 -4.76 -3.92
N GLY A 201 -15.15 -3.81 -4.82
CA GLY A 201 -15.56 -2.47 -4.47
C GLY A 201 -16.50 -1.88 -5.49
N LEU A 202 -17.50 -1.14 -5.02
CA LEU A 202 -18.35 -0.31 -5.86
C LEU A 202 -18.41 1.08 -5.25
N ARG A 203 -18.28 2.11 -6.09
CA ARG A 203 -18.47 3.49 -5.70
C ARG A 203 -19.33 4.20 -6.73
N TRP A 204 -20.29 4.95 -6.27
CA TRP A 204 -21.07 5.88 -7.07
C TRP A 204 -20.85 7.29 -6.56
N GLY A 205 -20.66 8.25 -7.46
CA GLY A 205 -20.51 9.65 -7.12
C GLY A 205 -21.37 10.52 -8.02
N HIS A 206 -21.94 11.57 -7.43
CA HIS A 206 -22.71 12.59 -8.14
C HIS A 206 -22.04 13.96 -7.94
N THR A 207 -21.91 14.71 -9.03
CA THR A 207 -21.39 16.09 -9.04
C THR A 207 -22.45 17.04 -9.59
N GLY A 208 -23.18 17.70 -8.70
CA GLY A 208 -24.24 18.64 -9.05
C GLY A 208 -23.82 20.10 -8.92
N SER A 209 -24.71 21.03 -9.29
CA SER A 209 -24.49 22.45 -9.09
C SER A 209 -24.58 22.81 -7.59
N GLY A 210 -23.44 22.84 -6.90
CA GLY A 210 -23.33 23.29 -5.51
C GLY A 210 -23.30 22.18 -4.45
N PHE A 211 -23.31 20.90 -4.86
CA PHE A 211 -23.04 19.78 -3.96
C PHE A 211 -22.41 18.61 -4.72
N GLU A 212 -21.55 17.89 -4.03
CA GLU A 212 -21.00 16.62 -4.48
C GLU A 212 -21.25 15.59 -3.39
N TYR A 213 -21.59 14.36 -3.76
CA TYR A 213 -21.62 13.26 -2.81
C TYR A 213 -21.16 11.96 -3.47
N SER A 214 -20.78 11.00 -2.64
CA SER A 214 -20.45 9.66 -3.09
C SER A 214 -20.86 8.62 -2.07
N LEU A 215 -21.25 7.45 -2.58
CA LEU A 215 -21.53 6.24 -1.81
C LEU A 215 -20.54 5.16 -2.24
N SER A 216 -20.00 4.42 -1.29
CA SER A 216 -19.04 3.36 -1.55
C SER A 216 -19.35 2.12 -0.74
N PHE A 217 -19.06 0.97 -1.33
CA PHE A 217 -19.13 -0.34 -0.70
C PHE A 217 -17.83 -1.07 -0.98
N PHE A 218 -17.27 -1.67 0.06
CA PHE A 218 -16.10 -2.53 -0.04
C PHE A 218 -16.36 -3.84 0.69
N ASN A 219 -15.92 -4.94 0.08
CA ASN A 219 -15.94 -6.27 0.65
C ASN A 219 -14.59 -6.93 0.35
N GLY A 220 -13.79 -7.17 1.38
CA GLY A 220 -12.41 -7.62 1.25
C GLY A 220 -11.78 -7.82 2.62
N PHE A 221 -10.52 -7.44 2.77
CA PHE A 221 -9.78 -7.62 4.03
C PHE A 221 -9.27 -6.27 4.53
N ASN A 222 -9.07 -6.15 5.85
CA ASN A 222 -8.37 -5.00 6.39
C ASN A 222 -6.91 -5.07 5.93
N HIS A 223 -6.40 -4.04 5.23
CA HIS A 223 -5.01 -4.02 4.78
C HIS A 223 -4.02 -3.77 5.92
N LEU A 224 -4.48 -3.29 7.07
CA LEU A 224 -3.71 -3.23 8.32
C LEU A 224 -3.88 -4.56 9.09
N PRO A 225 -2.81 -5.15 9.62
CA PRO A 225 -2.91 -6.41 10.34
C PRO A 225 -3.49 -6.22 11.74
N ASN A 226 -4.26 -7.21 12.18
CA ASN A 226 -4.38 -7.53 13.59
C ASN A 226 -3.11 -8.25 14.06
N ILE A 227 -2.71 -7.97 15.29
CA ILE A 227 -1.54 -8.57 15.92
C ILE A 227 -2.02 -9.64 16.90
N ASP A 228 -1.85 -10.89 16.51
CA ASP A 228 -2.09 -12.03 17.38
C ASP A 228 -0.82 -12.31 18.18
N VAL A 229 -0.96 -12.28 19.51
CA VAL A 229 0.15 -12.48 20.44
C VAL A 229 -0.03 -13.82 21.11
N ALA A 230 0.98 -14.67 21.00
CA ALA A 230 1.06 -15.93 21.72
C ALA A 230 2.27 -15.90 22.65
N THR A 231 2.03 -16.14 23.94
CA THR A 231 3.07 -16.54 24.88
C THR A 231 3.18 -18.06 24.79
N THR A 232 4.33 -18.57 24.37
CA THR A 232 4.46 -20.00 24.05
C THR A 232 5.44 -20.72 24.96
N SER A 233 4.98 -21.87 25.45
CA SER A 233 5.76 -23.03 25.89
C SER A 233 5.57 -24.26 24.97
N SER A 234 4.90 -24.12 23.81
CA SER A 234 4.58 -25.24 22.91
C SER A 234 5.72 -25.59 21.92
N ARG A 235 6.04 -26.89 21.80
CA ARG A 235 7.20 -27.41 21.06
C ARG A 235 7.28 -27.02 19.57
N GLU A 236 6.15 -26.82 18.90
CA GLU A 236 6.12 -26.53 17.46
C GLU A 236 6.48 -25.08 17.15
N THR A 237 5.98 -24.16 17.97
CA THR A 237 6.33 -22.74 17.93
C THR A 237 7.79 -22.52 18.37
N VAL A 238 8.29 -23.30 19.35
CA VAL A 238 9.72 -23.30 19.76
C VAL A 238 10.64 -23.63 18.58
N LYS A 239 10.35 -24.67 17.79
CA LYS A 239 11.18 -25.04 16.62
C LYS A 239 11.26 -23.95 15.55
N THR A 240 10.22 -23.14 15.41
CA THR A 240 10.22 -22.00 14.47
C THR A 240 10.99 -20.82 15.07
N ALA A 241 10.78 -20.53 16.36
CA ALA A 241 11.47 -19.47 17.08
C ALA A 241 13.00 -19.69 17.16
N GLU A 242 13.46 -20.90 17.51
CA GLU A 242 14.88 -21.27 17.58
C GLU A 242 15.63 -21.07 16.25
N LYS A 243 14.93 -21.22 15.10
CA LYS A 243 15.53 -20.95 13.78
C LYS A 243 15.73 -19.46 13.48
N THR A 244 14.95 -18.60 14.11
CA THR A 244 14.93 -17.14 13.85
C THR A 244 15.55 -16.31 14.96
N CYS A 245 15.76 -16.89 16.14
CA CYS A 245 16.18 -16.18 17.34
C CYS A 245 17.12 -17.08 18.17
N SER A 246 18.39 -16.70 18.26
CA SER A 246 19.41 -17.45 19.01
C SER A 246 19.26 -17.35 20.54
N ALA A 247 18.53 -16.35 21.02
CA ALA A 247 18.23 -16.15 22.44
C ALA A 247 16.94 -16.85 22.90
N CYS A 248 16.18 -17.42 21.96
CA CYS A 248 14.91 -18.07 22.25
C CYS A 248 15.18 -19.54 22.61
N SER A 249 15.02 -19.88 23.88
CA SER A 249 15.17 -21.24 24.42
C SER A 249 13.85 -21.69 25.05
N ALA A 250 13.61 -23.01 25.08
CA ALA A 250 12.50 -23.60 25.84
C ALA A 250 12.51 -23.21 27.35
N SER A 251 13.67 -22.76 27.87
CA SER A 251 13.86 -22.36 29.27
C SER A 251 13.63 -20.86 29.55
N SER A 252 13.37 -20.03 28.53
CA SER A 252 13.20 -18.58 28.68
C SER A 252 11.94 -18.09 27.97
N PRO A 253 11.13 -17.20 28.58
CA PRO A 253 9.93 -16.71 27.94
C PRO A 253 10.29 -15.88 26.70
N TYR A 254 9.53 -16.07 25.62
CA TYR A 254 9.57 -15.23 24.42
C TYR A 254 8.13 -14.97 23.95
N ILE A 255 7.95 -13.87 23.24
CA ILE A 255 6.66 -13.45 22.69
C ILE A 255 6.66 -13.76 21.20
N VAL A 256 5.63 -14.45 20.73
CA VAL A 256 5.42 -14.68 19.30
C VAL A 256 4.34 -13.76 18.82
N ILE A 257 4.66 -12.96 17.81
CA ILE A 257 3.74 -12.06 17.13
C ILE A 257 3.43 -12.63 15.77
N ARG A 258 2.14 -12.76 15.45
CA ARG A 258 1.66 -13.15 14.13
C ARG A 258 0.70 -12.09 13.61
N ARG A 259 0.81 -11.75 12.32
CA ARG A 259 -0.10 -10.81 11.67
C ARG A 259 -1.22 -11.55 10.97
N THR A 260 -2.45 -11.13 11.21
CA THR A 260 -3.65 -11.64 10.54
C THR A 260 -4.46 -10.48 9.96
N TYR A 261 -5.18 -10.72 8.87
CA TYR A 261 -5.91 -9.65 8.16
C TYR A 261 -7.40 -10.04 8.08
N PRO A 262 -8.24 -9.51 8.99
CA PRO A 262 -9.64 -9.91 9.08
C PRO A 262 -10.43 -9.49 7.85
N ALA A 263 -11.40 -10.31 7.47
CA ALA A 263 -12.39 -9.94 6.46
C ALA A 263 -13.27 -8.80 6.99
N ILE A 264 -13.53 -7.81 6.15
CA ILE A 264 -14.37 -6.67 6.49
C ILE A 264 -15.32 -6.34 5.35
N ARG A 265 -16.47 -5.76 5.72
CA ARG A 265 -17.36 -5.07 4.80
C ARG A 265 -17.52 -3.66 5.31
N THR A 266 -17.35 -2.69 4.43
CA THR A 266 -17.47 -1.29 4.80
C THR A 266 -18.38 -0.56 3.84
N TYR A 267 -19.20 0.31 4.40
CA TYR A 267 -20.07 1.22 3.66
C TYR A 267 -19.59 2.63 3.96
N GLY A 268 -19.30 3.39 2.90
CA GLY A 268 -18.81 4.76 2.99
C GLY A 268 -19.76 5.73 2.32
N ALA A 269 -19.89 6.92 2.88
CA ALA A 269 -20.54 8.05 2.24
C ALA A 269 -19.70 9.31 2.46
N ASP A 270 -19.52 10.12 1.42
CA ASP A 270 -18.91 11.44 1.52
C ASP A 270 -19.80 12.48 0.86
N ALA A 271 -19.78 13.71 1.40
CA ALA A 271 -20.47 14.83 0.81
C ALA A 271 -19.63 16.10 0.96
N ALA A 272 -19.62 16.92 -0.09
CA ALA A 272 -18.99 18.23 -0.10
C ALA A 272 -19.97 19.29 -0.62
N VAL A 273 -20.11 20.39 0.12
CA VAL A 273 -20.95 21.53 -0.25
C VAL A 273 -20.07 22.77 -0.30
N PRO A 274 -19.65 23.23 -1.49
CA PRO A 274 -18.92 24.47 -1.64
C PRO A 274 -19.86 25.66 -1.37
N THR A 275 -19.46 26.54 -0.45
CA THR A 275 -20.09 27.85 -0.23
C THR A 275 -19.19 28.96 -0.80
N ARG A 276 -19.64 30.22 -0.76
CA ARG A 276 -18.85 31.37 -1.24
C ARG A 276 -17.52 31.57 -0.50
N TRP A 277 -17.41 31.12 0.75
CA TRP A 277 -16.24 31.41 1.61
C TRP A 277 -15.48 30.16 2.06
N PHE A 278 -16.14 29.00 2.12
CA PHE A 278 -15.54 27.75 2.56
C PHE A 278 -16.30 26.53 2.00
N THR A 279 -15.69 25.36 2.02
CA THR A 279 -16.35 24.09 1.64
C THR A 279 -16.63 23.27 2.89
N LEU A 280 -17.88 22.84 3.08
CA LEU A 280 -18.23 21.87 4.10
C LEU A 280 -17.99 20.47 3.54
N LYS A 281 -17.20 19.65 4.24
CA LYS A 281 -16.96 18.24 3.89
C LYS A 281 -17.40 17.36 5.06
N GLY A 282 -18.09 16.26 4.77
CA GLY A 282 -18.44 15.23 5.73
C GLY A 282 -18.17 13.84 5.16
N GLU A 283 -17.69 12.92 6.00
CA GLU A 283 -17.45 11.53 5.63
C GLU A 283 -18.03 10.61 6.72
N LEU A 284 -18.63 9.50 6.31
CA LEU A 284 -19.14 8.44 7.17
C LEU A 284 -18.59 7.11 6.66
N CYS A 285 -18.12 6.25 7.55
CA CYS A 285 -17.71 4.89 7.22
C CYS A 285 -18.15 3.95 8.36
N THR A 286 -18.85 2.86 8.01
CA THR A 286 -19.25 1.80 8.95
C THR A 286 -18.72 0.47 8.47
#